data_AF-A0A929KAV6-F1
#
_entry.id   AF-A0A929KAV6-F1
#
_cell.length_a   1.000
_cell.length_b   1.000
_cell.length_c   1.000
_cell.angle_alpha   90.00
_cell.angle_beta   90.00
_cell.angle_gamma   90.00
#
_symmetry.space_group_name_H-M   'P 1'
#
loop_
_entity.id
_entity.type
_entity.pdbx_description
1 polymer ?
#
loop_
_entity_poly.entity_id
_entity_poly.type
_entity_poly.pdbx_seq_one_letter_code
_entity_poly.pdbx_strand_id
1 'polypeptide(L)' 'MGRELNKAFEKRQIGDYEYTFVISKMEAEEILKNGKKFVDKIAQHLKEKKIL' A
#
# COMPACT_ATOMS: atom_id res chain seq x y z
N MET A 1 -10.56 -29.88 13.97
CA MET A 1 -11.64 -29.23 13.17
C MET A 1 -11.62 -27.70 13.23
N GLY A 2 -11.20 -27.04 14.32
CA GLY A 2 -11.23 -25.56 14.39
C GLY A 2 -10.29 -24.79 13.45
N ARG A 3 -9.07 -25.31 13.17
CA ARG A 3 -8.08 -24.60 12.32
C ARG A 3 -8.51 -24.45 10.87
N GLU A 4 -9.07 -25.50 10.28
CA GLU A 4 -9.50 -25.47 8.88
C GLU A 4 -10.79 -24.68 8.68
N LEU A 5 -11.67 -24.68 9.70
CA LEU A 5 -12.85 -23.81 9.75
C LEU A 5 -12.46 -22.31 9.83
N ASN A 6 -11.46 -21.96 10.65
CA ASN A 6 -10.96 -20.59 10.73
C ASN A 6 -10.36 -20.11 9.40
N LYS A 7 -9.55 -20.94 8.73
CA LYS A 7 -9.01 -20.59 7.40
C LYS A 7 -10.10 -20.37 6.36
N ALA A 8 -11.14 -21.22 6.36
CA ALA A 8 -12.27 -21.06 5.44
C ALA A 8 -13.06 -19.78 5.74
N PHE A 9 -13.23 -19.43 7.01
CA PHE A 9 -13.89 -18.21 7.46
C PHE A 9 -13.09 -16.95 7.07
N GLU A 10 -11.78 -16.94 7.29
CA GLU A 10 -10.88 -15.84 6.90
C GLU A 10 -10.88 -15.63 5.38
N LYS A 11 -10.76 -16.72 4.60
CA LYS A 11 -10.82 -16.64 3.13
C LYS A 11 -12.18 -16.15 2.64
N ARG A 12 -13.27 -16.58 3.28
CA ARG A 12 -14.62 -16.11 2.99
C ARG A 12 -14.77 -14.64 3.35
N GLN A 13 -14.20 -14.18 4.46
CA GLN A 13 -14.26 -12.78 4.86
C GLN A 13 -13.53 -11.88 3.85
N ILE A 14 -12.40 -12.32 3.32
CA ILE A 14 -11.65 -11.59 2.28
C ILE A 14 -12.40 -11.56 0.93
N GLY A 15 -13.18 -12.61 0.62
CA GLY A 15 -13.94 -12.71 -0.64
C GLY A 15 -15.31 -12.05 -0.61
N ASP A 16 -16.06 -12.22 0.48
CA ASP A 16 -17.44 -11.73 0.64
C ASP A 16 -17.48 -10.24 1.04
N TYR A 17 -16.47 -9.78 1.78
CA TYR A 17 -16.19 -8.36 1.98
C TYR A 17 -14.99 -8.05 1.12
N GLU A 18 -15.24 -7.74 -0.16
CA GLU A 18 -14.27 -7.00 -0.97
C GLU A 18 -13.61 -5.98 -0.05
N TYR A 19 -12.30 -6.11 0.13
CA TYR A 19 -11.50 -5.25 0.98
C TYR A 19 -11.68 -3.82 0.46
N THR A 20 -12.71 -3.13 0.94
CA THR A 20 -12.87 -1.70 0.71
C THR A 20 -11.82 -1.08 1.62
N PHE A 21 -10.65 -0.83 1.05
CA PHE A 21 -9.64 0.04 1.63
C PHE A 21 -10.34 1.35 2.00
N VAL A 22 -10.84 1.48 3.23
CA VAL A 22 -11.29 2.76 3.78
C VAL A 22 -10.03 3.49 4.17
N ILE A 23 -9.32 4.01 3.17
CA ILE A 23 -8.16 4.87 3.40
C ILE A 23 -8.73 6.18 3.92
N SER A 24 -8.37 6.54 5.14
CA SER A 24 -8.69 7.87 5.66
C SER A 24 -7.98 8.93 4.80
N LYS A 25 -8.55 10.12 4.70
CA LYS A 25 -7.91 11.23 3.99
C LYS A 25 -6.47 11.46 4.47
N MET A 26 -6.20 11.30 5.76
CA MET A 26 -4.87 11.44 6.35
C MET A 26 -3.89 10.39 5.81
N GLU A 27 -4.29 9.12 5.76
CA GLU A 27 -3.46 8.04 5.20
C GLU A 27 -3.19 8.27 3.70
N ALA A 28 -4.19 8.72 2.95
CA ALA A 28 -4.02 9.06 1.53
C ALA A 28 -3.03 10.22 1.34
N GLU A 29 -3.13 11.29 2.15
CA GLU A 29 -2.21 12.42 2.13
C GLU A 29 -0.78 12.02 2.51
N GLU A 30 -0.63 11.12 3.49
CA GLU A 30 0.67 10.60 3.90
C GLU A 30 1.31 9.76 2.80
N ILE A 31 0.55 8.87 2.15
CA ILE A 31 1.01 8.06 1.03
C ILE A 31 1.47 8.97 -0.13
N LEU A 32 0.69 10.00 -0.47
CA LEU A 32 1.07 10.97 -1.51
C LEU A 32 2.34 11.74 -1.16
N LYS A 33 2.48 12.20 0.09
CA LYS A 33 3.69 12.90 0.56
C LYS A 33 4.92 12.00 0.49
N ASN A 34 4.78 10.73 0.87
CA ASN A 34 5.86 9.76 0.83
C ASN A 34 6.24 9.39 -0.62
N GLY A 35 5.24 9.23 -1.49
CA GLY A 35 5.45 9.02 -2.93
C GLY A 35 6.24 10.16 -3.57
N LYS A 36 5.88 11.42 -3.27
CA LYS A 36 6.63 12.59 -3.75
C LYS A 36 8.09 12.56 -3.31
N LYS A 37 8.36 12.32 -2.02
CA LYS A 37 9.73 12.22 -1.49
C LYS A 37 10.56 11.13 -2.18
N PHE A 38 9.93 10.01 -2.53
CA PHE A 38 10.60 8.92 -3.22
C PHE A 38 11.03 9.34 -4.63
N VAL A 39 10.12 9.95 -5.39
CA VAL A 39 10.44 10.46 -6.73
C VAL A 39 11.52 11.54 -6.68
N ASP A 40 11.45 12.47 -5.72
CA ASP A 40 12.46 13.52 -5.54
C ASP A 40 13.84 12.92 -5.27
N LYS A 41 13.94 11.88 -4.43
CA LYS A 41 15.20 11.17 -4.16
C LYS A 41 15.75 10.47 -5.40
N ILE A 42 14.90 9.82 -6.20
CA ILE A 42 15.34 9.21 -7.46
C ILE A 42 15.84 10.27 -8.43
N ALA A 43 15.09 11.35 -8.61
CA ALA A 43 15.46 12.44 -9.50
C ALA A 43 16.81 13.06 -9.08
N GLN A 44 17.03 13.24 -7.78
CA GLN A 44 18.30 13.71 -7.25
C GLN A 44 19.45 12.73 -7.55
N HIS A 45 19.26 11.43 -7.27
CA HIS A 45 20.26 10.40 -7.56
C HIS A 45 20.64 10.32 -9.05
N LEU A 46 19.65 10.48 -9.94
CA LEU A 46 19.89 10.49 -11.39
C LEU A 46 20.66 11.74 -11.85
N LYS A 47 20.36 12.90 -11.27
CA LYS A 47 21.12 14.16 -11.50
C LYS A 47 22.56 14.03 -11.03
N GLU A 48 22.80 13.46 -9.85
CA GLU A 48 24.14 13.23 -9.31
C GLU A 48 24.96 12.31 -10.22
N LYS A 49 24.32 11.33 -10.86
CA LYS A 49 24.94 10.45 -11.85
C LYS A 49 25.07 11.05 -13.26
N LYS A 50 24.60 12.29 -13.49
CA LYS A 50 24.54 12.96 -14.80
C LYS A 50 23.80 12.13 -15.86
N ILE A 51 22.85 11.30 -15.43
CA ILE A 51 21.98 10.52 -16.32
C ILE A 51 20.78 11.38 -16.75
N LEU A 52 20.44 12.38 -15.93
CA LEU A 52 19.36 13.34 -16.14
C LEU A 52 19.86 14.78 -15.96
#